data_AF-A0A9E2VMQ8-F1
#
_entry.id   AF-A0A9E2VMQ8-F1
#
_cell.length_a   1.000
_cell.length_b   1.000
_cell.length_c   1.000
_cell.angle_alpha   90.00
_cell.angle_beta   90.00
_cell.angle_gamma   90.00
#
_symmetry.space_group_name_H-M   'P 1'
#
loop_
_entity.id
_entity.type
_entity.pdbx_description
1 polymer ?
#
loop_
_entity_poly.entity_id
_entity_poly.type
_entity_poly.pdbx_seq_one_letter_code
_entity_poly.pdbx_strand_id
1 'polypeptide(L)'
;MSRLVGIDRLLGALCLLLLAGTAPAEVPHHKPDGSCIKDWLLVGPFFPDALDRDFLAAVGGESKVSPREGDAVVAAGEQLAWKLCHSRSDVIDLNAWLGPRERATAYAFCLIESDHPTVGTLKLGSDDGASVFLNGQRILHQP
;
A
#
# COMPACT_ATOMS: atom_id res chain seq x y z
N MET A 1 -37.46 59.44 13.40
CA MET A 1 -37.41 58.36 12.39
C MET A 1 -36.30 58.67 11.40
N SER A 2 -35.38 57.72 11.26
CA SER A 2 -34.39 57.52 10.18
C SER A 2 -33.25 58.53 10.01
N ARG A 3 -32.06 58.14 10.48
CA ARG A 3 -30.76 58.58 9.95
C ARG A 3 -29.95 57.34 9.55
N LEU A 4 -29.52 57.32 8.28
CA LEU A 4 -28.47 56.45 7.76
C LEU A 4 -27.11 56.87 8.34
N VAL A 5 -26.36 55.91 8.85
CA VAL A 5 -24.88 55.86 8.96
C VAL A 5 -24.60 54.36 8.82
N GLY A 6 -23.80 53.82 7.92
CA GLY A 6 -22.53 54.23 7.34
C GLY A 6 -21.75 52.91 7.25
N ILE A 7 -21.39 52.49 6.04
CA ILE A 7 -20.75 51.20 5.76
C ILE A 7 -19.32 51.24 6.34
N ASP A 8 -19.11 50.59 7.48
CA ASP A 8 -17.77 50.29 7.96
C ASP A 8 -17.23 49.07 7.22
N ARG A 9 -16.16 49.32 6.47
CA ARG A 9 -15.40 48.32 5.71
C ARG A 9 -14.73 47.34 6.68
N LEU A 10 -15.39 46.22 6.96
CA LEU A 10 -14.69 45.05 7.48
C LEU A 10 -13.97 44.39 6.28
N LEU A 11 -12.68 44.69 6.09
CA LEU A 11 -11.80 43.82 5.32
C LEU A 11 -11.72 42.49 6.07
N GLY A 12 -12.62 41.56 5.74
CA GLY A 12 -12.50 40.17 6.17
C GLY A 12 -11.28 39.57 5.51
N ALA A 13 -10.19 39.39 6.28
CA ALA A 13 -9.09 38.54 5.87
C ALA A 13 -9.63 37.12 5.77
N LEU A 14 -10.02 36.72 4.55
CA LEU A 14 -10.34 35.34 4.23
C LEU A 14 -9.03 34.54 4.29
N CYS A 15 -8.71 34.06 5.49
CA CYS A 15 -7.63 33.10 5.69
C CYS A 15 -8.11 31.78 5.07
N LEU A 16 -7.86 31.62 3.76
CA LEU A 16 -8.10 30.39 3.04
C LEU A 16 -7.06 29.37 3.51
N LEU A 17 -7.35 28.71 4.64
CA LEU A 17 -6.65 27.50 5.04
C LEU A 17 -6.99 26.43 4.00
N LEU A 18 -6.21 26.38 2.93
CA LEU A 18 -6.11 25.22 2.06
C LEU A 18 -5.51 24.10 2.91
N LEU A 19 -6.37 23.38 3.62
CA LEU A 19 -6.08 22.01 4.00
C LEU A 19 -5.94 21.26 2.68
N ALA A 20 -4.72 21.18 2.17
CA ALA A 20 -4.37 20.20 1.15
C ALA A 20 -4.54 18.83 1.82
N GLY A 21 -5.78 18.34 1.88
CA GLY A 21 -6.03 16.94 2.11
C GLY A 21 -5.41 16.22 0.93
N THR A 22 -4.28 15.56 1.13
CA THR A 22 -3.83 14.53 0.19
C THR A 22 -4.98 13.56 0.04
N ALA A 23 -5.52 13.45 -1.18
CA ALA A 23 -6.37 12.33 -1.49
C ALA A 23 -5.63 11.05 -1.05
N PRO A 24 -6.29 10.11 -0.37
CA PRO A 24 -5.63 8.85 -0.02
C PRO A 24 -5.05 8.28 -1.30
N ALA A 25 -3.75 7.96 -1.31
CA ALA A 25 -3.17 7.42 -2.51
C ALA A 25 -3.88 6.11 -2.85
N GLU A 26 -4.29 6.05 -4.11
CA GLU A 26 -5.05 4.93 -4.65
C GLU A 26 -4.18 3.68 -4.61
N VAL A 27 -4.83 2.55 -4.36
CA VAL A 27 -4.15 1.25 -4.44
C VAL A 27 -3.64 1.07 -5.87
N PRO A 28 -2.42 0.56 -6.11
CA PRO A 28 -1.95 0.31 -7.47
C PRO A 28 -2.83 -0.70 -8.21
N HIS A 29 -3.31 -0.32 -9.40
CA HIS A 29 -4.08 -1.17 -10.31
C HIS A 29 -3.25 -1.51 -11.56
N HIS A 30 -3.26 -2.78 -11.95
CA HIS A 30 -2.54 -3.30 -13.10
C HIS A 30 -3.46 -4.12 -13.99
N LYS A 31 -3.11 -4.27 -15.28
CA LYS A 31 -3.79 -5.18 -16.19
C LYS A 31 -2.99 -6.47 -16.37
N PRO A 32 -3.64 -7.62 -16.61
CA PRO A 32 -2.96 -8.88 -16.93
C PRO A 32 -2.48 -8.89 -18.39
N ASP A 33 -1.69 -7.89 -18.80
CA ASP A 33 -1.22 -7.69 -20.17
C ASP A 33 0.15 -8.35 -20.46
N GLY A 34 0.70 -9.05 -19.47
CA GLY A 34 1.98 -9.73 -19.55
C GLY A 34 3.20 -8.87 -19.20
N SER A 35 3.00 -7.59 -18.86
CA SER A 35 4.05 -6.73 -18.32
C SER A 35 4.38 -7.07 -16.85
N CYS A 36 5.56 -6.65 -16.40
CA CYS A 36 5.94 -6.75 -14.99
C CYS A 36 5.24 -5.68 -14.16
N ILE A 37 4.73 -6.07 -12.99
CA ILE A 37 4.06 -5.17 -12.05
C ILE A 37 5.12 -4.30 -11.35
N LYS A 38 4.98 -2.97 -11.47
CA LYS A 38 5.98 -2.00 -10.95
C LYS A 38 5.51 -1.17 -9.79
N ASP A 39 4.20 -1.02 -9.61
CA ASP A 39 3.60 -0.21 -8.55
C ASP A 39 2.97 -1.10 -7.50
N TRP A 40 3.39 -0.90 -6.24
CA TRP A 40 3.02 -1.74 -5.11
C TRP A 40 2.78 -0.88 -3.87
N LEU A 41 1.86 -1.32 -3.02
CA LEU A 41 1.90 -0.94 -1.60
C LEU A 41 2.81 -1.92 -0.88
N LEU A 42 3.83 -1.41 -0.19
CA LEU A 42 4.76 -2.21 0.61
C LEU A 42 4.57 -1.93 2.10
N VAL A 43 4.65 -2.97 2.91
CA VAL A 43 4.78 -2.84 4.37
C VAL A 43 5.74 -3.89 4.90
N GLY A 44 6.50 -3.50 5.93
CA GLY A 44 7.56 -4.27 6.52
C GLY A 44 8.70 -3.36 6.96
N PRO A 45 9.83 -3.93 7.41
CA PRO A 45 10.06 -5.36 7.65
C PRO A 45 9.26 -5.91 8.86
N PHE A 46 8.93 -7.19 8.85
CA PHE A 46 8.37 -7.95 9.97
C PHE A 46 9.38 -8.98 10.49
N PHE A 47 9.29 -9.30 11.78
CA PHE A 47 10.20 -10.25 12.44
C PHE A 47 9.45 -11.28 13.31
N PRO A 48 9.96 -12.52 13.42
CA PRO A 48 11.12 -13.06 12.68
C PRO A 48 10.77 -13.31 11.20
N ASP A 49 11.75 -13.59 10.35
CA ASP A 49 11.49 -14.22 9.05
C ASP A 49 10.75 -15.54 9.25
N ALA A 50 9.47 -15.54 8.89
CA ALA A 50 8.55 -16.64 9.09
C ALA A 50 7.41 -16.54 8.07
N LEU A 51 7.61 -17.11 6.89
CA LEU A 51 6.62 -17.09 5.81
C LEU A 51 5.30 -17.81 6.16
N ASP A 52 5.29 -18.66 7.19
CA ASP A 52 4.09 -19.31 7.72
C ASP A 52 3.32 -18.47 8.74
N ARG A 53 3.86 -17.31 9.14
CA ARG A 53 3.24 -16.41 10.09
C ARG A 53 2.47 -15.32 9.36
N ASP A 54 1.17 -15.27 9.60
CA ASP A 54 0.33 -14.16 9.16
C ASP A 54 0.57 -12.93 10.05
N PHE A 55 1.42 -12.00 9.59
CA PHE A 55 1.66 -10.73 10.29
C PHE A 55 0.54 -9.70 10.07
N LEU A 56 -0.38 -9.96 9.12
CA LEU A 56 -1.50 -9.09 8.79
C LEU A 56 -2.80 -9.51 9.50
N ALA A 57 -2.76 -10.53 10.35
CA ALA A 57 -3.94 -11.11 11.02
C ALA A 57 -4.82 -10.07 11.73
N ALA A 58 -4.22 -9.05 12.34
CA ALA A 58 -4.95 -7.98 13.04
C ALA A 58 -5.74 -7.04 12.09
N VAL A 59 -5.40 -7.03 10.80
CA VAL A 59 -6.01 -6.17 9.76
C VAL A 59 -6.70 -6.99 8.66
N GLY A 60 -7.16 -8.19 9.01
CA GLY A 60 -7.92 -9.08 8.12
C GLY A 60 -7.14 -10.31 7.63
N GLY A 61 -5.83 -10.34 7.83
CA GLY A 61 -4.95 -11.44 7.43
C GLY A 61 -4.63 -11.45 5.94
N GLU A 62 -3.68 -12.31 5.57
CA GLU A 62 -3.13 -12.41 4.20
C GLU A 62 -4.19 -12.72 3.13
N SER A 63 -5.30 -13.33 3.54
CA SER A 63 -6.41 -13.68 2.64
C SER A 63 -7.44 -12.56 2.41
N LYS A 64 -7.48 -11.52 3.26
CA LYS A 64 -8.54 -10.49 3.22
C LYS A 64 -8.05 -9.06 3.39
N VAL A 65 -6.75 -8.85 3.57
CA VAL A 65 -6.18 -7.51 3.67
C VAL A 65 -6.51 -6.69 2.41
N SER A 66 -6.90 -5.43 2.61
CA SER A 66 -7.22 -4.48 1.55
C SER A 66 -6.68 -3.10 1.96
N PRO A 67 -5.35 -2.94 1.99
CA PRO A 67 -4.70 -1.77 2.56
C PRO A 67 -4.78 -0.57 1.62
N ARG A 68 -4.66 0.63 2.19
CA ARG A 68 -4.40 1.90 1.50
C ARG A 68 -3.05 2.44 1.92
N GLU A 69 -2.49 3.36 1.14
CA GLU A 69 -1.28 4.06 1.58
C GLU A 69 -1.52 4.76 2.92
N GLY A 70 -0.57 4.61 3.84
CA GLY A 70 -0.64 5.16 5.19
C GLY A 70 -1.40 4.30 6.19
N ASP A 71 -2.14 3.28 5.75
CA ASP A 71 -2.77 2.34 6.68
C ASP A 71 -1.71 1.67 7.55
N ALA A 72 -2.04 1.49 8.83
CA ALA A 72 -1.11 1.00 9.82
C ALA A 72 -1.26 -0.50 10.06
N VAL A 73 -0.14 -1.19 10.22
CA VAL A 73 -0.06 -2.55 10.73
C VAL A 73 0.77 -2.52 12.01
N VAL A 74 0.19 -3.00 13.11
CA VAL A 74 0.91 -3.13 14.38
C VAL A 74 1.54 -4.52 14.46
N ALA A 75 2.86 -4.57 14.57
CA ALA A 75 3.61 -5.80 14.74
C ALA A 75 4.64 -5.64 15.85
N ALA A 76 4.66 -6.57 16.81
CA ALA A 76 5.58 -6.54 17.95
C ALA A 76 5.61 -5.21 18.74
N GLY A 77 4.51 -4.45 18.75
CA GLY A 77 4.42 -3.15 19.43
C GLY A 77 4.92 -1.97 18.60
N GLU A 78 5.42 -2.20 17.40
CA GLU A 78 5.76 -1.16 16.43
C GLU A 78 4.63 -0.94 15.44
N GLN A 79 4.47 0.31 15.02
CA GLN A 79 3.51 0.70 13.99
C GLN A 79 4.24 0.85 12.65
N LEU A 80 3.95 -0.06 11.73
CA LEU A 80 4.40 0.00 10.34
C LEU A 80 3.27 0.60 9.50
N ALA A 81 3.62 1.28 8.41
CA ALA A 81 2.64 1.87 7.49
C ALA A 81 2.87 1.35 6.08
N TRP A 82 1.78 1.07 5.37
CA TRP A 82 1.82 0.79 3.94
C TRP A 82 2.30 2.02 3.17
N LYS A 83 3.25 1.84 2.27
CA LYS A 83 3.83 2.92 1.45
C LYS A 83 3.73 2.58 -0.02
N LEU A 84 3.37 3.57 -0.84
CA LEU A 84 3.42 3.42 -2.28
C LEU A 84 4.89 3.32 -2.75
N CYS A 85 5.16 2.30 -3.54
CA CYS A 85 6.46 1.99 -4.11
C CYS A 85 6.33 1.85 -5.62
N HIS A 86 7.16 2.59 -6.35
CA HIS A 86 7.35 2.44 -7.79
C HIS A 86 8.73 1.85 -8.08
N SER A 87 8.78 0.64 -8.63
CA SER A 87 10.05 0.04 -9.07
C SER A 87 10.49 0.59 -10.42
N ARG A 88 11.78 0.92 -10.52
CA ARG A 88 12.42 1.37 -11.76
C ARG A 88 12.80 0.22 -12.69
N SER A 89 12.76 -1.01 -12.21
CA SER A 89 13.10 -2.23 -12.96
C SER A 89 11.97 -3.25 -12.84
N ASP A 90 12.20 -4.47 -13.31
CA ASP A 90 11.24 -5.58 -13.18
C ASP A 90 11.40 -6.33 -11.84
N VAL A 91 12.29 -5.84 -10.97
CA VAL A 91 12.57 -6.37 -9.62
C VAL A 91 12.31 -5.27 -8.61
N ILE A 92 11.68 -5.59 -7.48
CA ILE A 92 11.54 -4.65 -6.37
C ILE A 92 12.76 -4.82 -5.46
N ASP A 93 13.54 -3.75 -5.27
CA ASP A 93 14.64 -3.74 -4.30
C ASP A 93 14.10 -3.43 -2.90
N LEU A 94 13.80 -4.47 -2.12
CA LEU A 94 13.27 -4.32 -0.76
C LEU A 94 14.25 -3.61 0.17
N ASN A 95 15.56 -3.73 -0.05
CA ASN A 95 16.57 -3.04 0.76
C ASN A 95 16.53 -1.53 0.52
N ALA A 96 16.32 -1.11 -0.74
CA ALA A 96 16.16 0.31 -1.06
C ALA A 96 14.89 0.92 -0.44
N TRP A 97 13.81 0.14 -0.33
CA TRP A 97 12.50 0.63 0.13
C TRP A 97 12.27 0.50 1.64
N LEU A 98 12.69 -0.60 2.24
CA LEU A 98 12.45 -0.94 3.65
C LEU A 98 13.73 -0.80 4.51
N GLY A 99 14.86 -0.49 3.87
CA GLY A 99 16.18 -0.49 4.47
C GLY A 99 16.78 -1.91 4.51
N PRO A 100 18.11 -2.04 4.56
CA PRO A 100 18.78 -3.33 4.58
C PRO A 100 18.41 -4.10 5.86
N ARG A 101 17.87 -5.31 5.70
CA ARG A 101 17.47 -6.18 6.81
C ARG A 101 17.74 -7.63 6.46
N GLU A 102 18.18 -8.37 7.47
CA GLU A 102 18.38 -9.81 7.39
C GLU A 102 17.24 -10.51 8.13
N ARG A 103 16.80 -11.66 7.62
CA ARG A 103 15.81 -12.51 8.29
C ARG A 103 14.56 -11.72 8.69
N ALA A 104 14.00 -11.02 7.71
CA ALA A 104 12.72 -10.31 7.81
C ALA A 104 11.74 -10.76 6.73
N THR A 105 10.45 -10.61 7.01
CA THR A 105 9.38 -10.77 6.02
C THR A 105 8.86 -9.39 5.60
N ALA A 106 8.45 -9.23 4.34
CA ALA A 106 7.78 -8.03 3.85
C ALA A 106 6.55 -8.42 3.03
N TYR A 107 5.56 -7.52 2.97
CA TYR A 107 4.39 -7.70 2.12
C TYR A 107 4.37 -6.67 1.01
N ALA A 108 3.93 -7.13 -0.17
CA ALA A 108 3.62 -6.31 -1.32
C ALA A 108 2.16 -6.54 -1.73
N PHE A 109 1.43 -5.47 -2.02
CA PHE A 109 0.02 -5.52 -2.39
C PHE A 109 -0.25 -4.65 -3.62
N CYS A 110 -1.04 -5.18 -4.55
CA CYS A 110 -1.62 -4.44 -5.67
C CYS A 110 -2.92 -5.12 -6.11
N LEU A 111 -3.67 -4.47 -6.99
CA LEU A 111 -4.83 -5.02 -7.66
C LEU A 111 -4.49 -5.32 -9.12
N ILE A 112 -4.95 -6.48 -9.59
CA ILE A 112 -4.90 -6.85 -11.00
C ILE A 112 -6.33 -6.88 -11.52
N GLU A 113 -6.67 -5.96 -12.41
CA GLU A 113 -8.00 -5.83 -12.99
C GLU A 113 -8.04 -6.46 -14.37
N SER A 114 -9.02 -7.33 -14.57
CA SER A 114 -9.34 -7.84 -15.89
C SER A 114 -10.77 -7.51 -16.25
N ASP A 115 -10.97 -7.03 -17.47
CA ASP A 115 -12.30 -6.69 -18.01
C ASP A 115 -13.19 -7.94 -18.15
N HIS A 116 -12.58 -9.13 -18.20
CA HIS A 116 -13.25 -10.41 -18.39
C HIS A 116 -12.59 -11.54 -17.56
N PRO A 117 -13.31 -12.64 -17.26
CA PRO A 117 -12.69 -13.82 -16.67
C PRO A 117 -11.47 -14.28 -17.46
N THR A 118 -10.31 -14.32 -16.81
CA THR A 118 -9.01 -14.57 -17.45
C THR A 118 -8.30 -15.72 -16.77
N VAL A 119 -7.85 -16.69 -17.56
CA VAL A 119 -6.89 -17.71 -17.13
C VAL A 119 -5.50 -17.23 -17.53
N GLY A 120 -4.59 -17.15 -16.56
CA GLY A 120 -3.24 -16.65 -16.79
C GLY A 120 -2.24 -17.22 -15.80
N THR A 121 -0.97 -16.92 -16.06
CA THR A 121 0.15 -17.33 -15.22
C THR A 121 0.79 -16.10 -14.60
N LEU A 122 0.83 -16.04 -13.27
CA LEU A 122 1.66 -15.08 -12.55
C LEU A 122 3.07 -15.67 -12.40
N LYS A 123 4.08 -14.92 -12.84
CA LYS A 123 5.49 -15.31 -12.67
C LYS A 123 6.09 -14.47 -11.56
N LEU A 124 6.74 -15.13 -10.61
CA LEU A 124 7.47 -14.51 -9.50
C LEU A 124 8.87 -15.11 -9.46
N GLY A 125 9.88 -14.27 -9.29
CA GLY A 125 11.23 -14.67 -8.92
C GLY A 125 11.58 -14.08 -7.55
N SER A 126 12.24 -14.87 -6.71
CA SER A 126 12.75 -14.47 -5.40
C SER A 126 14.02 -15.28 -5.13
N ASP A 127 15.03 -14.66 -4.54
CA ASP A 127 16.21 -15.34 -3.99
C ASP A 127 15.95 -15.91 -2.59
N ASP A 128 14.99 -15.33 -1.87
CA ASP A 128 14.44 -15.84 -0.60
C ASP A 128 13.11 -16.60 -0.80
N GLY A 129 12.52 -17.06 0.30
CA GLY A 129 11.18 -17.65 0.33
C GLY A 129 10.09 -16.63 -0.06
N ALA A 130 9.03 -17.12 -0.72
CA ALA A 130 7.91 -16.31 -1.15
C ALA A 130 6.56 -17.04 -1.07
N SER A 131 5.52 -16.29 -0.73
CA SER A 131 4.14 -16.75 -0.78
C SER A 131 3.26 -15.73 -1.48
N VAL A 132 2.31 -16.21 -2.27
CA VAL A 132 1.40 -15.37 -3.04
C VAL A 132 -0.03 -15.75 -2.74
N PHE A 133 -0.83 -14.73 -2.46
CA PHE A 133 -2.27 -14.81 -2.29
C PHE A 133 -2.95 -14.08 -3.44
N LEU A 134 -3.94 -14.72 -4.06
CA LEU A 134 -4.75 -14.14 -5.13
C LEU A 134 -6.21 -14.39 -4.79
N ASN A 135 -7.01 -13.31 -4.72
CA ASN A 135 -8.43 -13.37 -4.35
C ASN A 135 -8.68 -14.17 -3.06
N GLY A 136 -7.80 -13.99 -2.08
CA GLY A 136 -7.85 -14.65 -0.78
C GLY A 136 -7.40 -16.10 -0.73
N GLN A 137 -7.00 -16.70 -1.85
CA GLN A 137 -6.43 -18.04 -1.89
C GLN A 137 -4.90 -17.98 -1.99
N ARG A 138 -4.20 -18.74 -1.15
CA ARG A 138 -2.74 -18.93 -1.28
C ARG A 138 -2.46 -19.82 -2.49
N ILE A 139 -1.86 -19.25 -3.54
CA ILE A 139 -1.56 -19.94 -4.81
C ILE A 139 -0.09 -20.34 -4.94
N LEU A 140 0.79 -19.74 -4.14
CA LEU A 140 2.21 -20.07 -4.05
C LEU A 140 2.63 -20.08 -2.58
N HIS A 141 3.45 -21.05 -2.20
CA HIS A 141 4.17 -21.06 -0.94
C HIS A 141 5.48 -21.82 -1.14
N GLN A 142 6.58 -21.08 -1.13
CA GLN A 142 7.93 -21.58 -1.30
C GLN A 142 8.77 -20.98 -0.16
N PRO A 143 9.04 -21.70 0.93
CA PRO A 143 9.84 -21.21 2.03
C PRO A 143 11.32 -21.08 1.68
#